data_AF-A0A8H7APW7-F1
#
_entry.id   AF-A0A8H7APW7-F1
#
_cell.length_a   1.000
_cell.length_b   1.000
_cell.length_c   1.000
_cell.angle_alpha   90.00
_cell.angle_beta   90.00
_cell.angle_gamma   90.00
#
_symmetry.space_group_name_H-M   'P 1'
#
loop_
_entity.id
_entity.type
_entity.pdbx_description
1 polymer ?
#
loop_
_entity_poly.entity_id
_entity_poly.type
_entity_poly.pdbx_seq_one_letter_code
_entity_poly.pdbx_strand_id
1 'polypeptide(L)'
;MSLKSAPRGSSSYSQIPDDFDREGLGPFLKETIGDFEYISCAVEEHHTTGGYHIHSYIDTGRTYITNDARHFDCDDIHPNIKPVRNTPWKAKEYSQKDNDIIFEEGTAPENPEKSSGDDIWHKIMSAGNKEEFLKEAARLKPRDTVLHFSSLQSYANWKYRDNPMDYEGPSIQCHCEDYPHFAAGEANEVPNRCWRIQVSLYRRVRGDEGS
;
A
#
# COMPACT_ATOMS: atom_id res chain seq x y z
N MET A 1 -28.99 15.43 13.45
CA MET A 1 -28.65 14.55 12.32
C MET A 1 -27.39 15.11 11.67
N SER A 2 -26.33 14.31 11.53
CA SER A 2 -25.01 14.83 11.10
C SER A 2 -25.07 15.24 9.64
N LEU A 3 -24.84 16.54 9.38
CA LEU A 3 -24.66 17.12 8.06
C LEU A 3 -23.52 16.37 7.36
N LYS A 4 -23.87 15.46 6.44
CA LYS A 4 -22.90 14.80 5.57
C LYS A 4 -22.52 15.78 4.47
N SER A 5 -21.73 16.79 4.83
CA SER A 5 -21.20 17.76 3.87
C SER A 5 -20.04 17.12 3.12
N ALA A 6 -20.26 16.86 1.83
CA ALA A 6 -19.22 16.50 0.88
C ALA A 6 -19.67 16.94 -0.52
N PRO A 7 -18.73 17.29 -1.42
CA PRO A 7 -19.08 17.57 -2.80
C PRO A 7 -19.54 16.34 -3.58
N ARG A 8 -19.27 15.15 -3.01
CA ARG A 8 -19.46 13.86 -3.64
C ARG A 8 -20.14 12.91 -2.68
N GLY A 9 -21.04 12.09 -3.21
CA GLY A 9 -21.78 11.09 -2.47
C GLY A 9 -21.89 9.79 -3.24
N SER A 10 -21.99 8.69 -2.51
CA SER A 10 -22.54 7.45 -3.04
C SER A 10 -23.83 7.11 -2.29
N SER A 11 -24.81 6.61 -3.01
CA SER A 11 -26.07 6.11 -2.45
C SER A 11 -26.29 4.67 -2.90
N SER A 12 -26.87 3.87 -2.02
CA SER A 12 -27.27 2.51 -2.35
C SER A 12 -28.74 2.32 -1.99
N TYR A 13 -29.54 1.94 -2.98
CA TYR A 13 -30.92 1.49 -2.83
C TYR A 13 -30.90 -0.03 -2.75
N SER A 14 -31.57 -0.61 -1.77
CA SER A 14 -31.55 -2.06 -1.51
C SER A 14 -32.97 -2.60 -1.44
N GLN A 15 -33.13 -3.89 -1.72
CA GLN A 15 -34.42 -4.59 -1.69
C GLN A 15 -35.47 -3.96 -2.62
N ILE A 16 -35.03 -3.57 -3.81
CA ILE A 16 -35.87 -2.91 -4.79
C ILE A 16 -36.87 -3.93 -5.35
N PRO A 17 -38.18 -3.61 -5.38
CA PRO A 17 -39.19 -4.49 -5.93
C PRO A 17 -39.10 -4.54 -7.46
N ASP A 18 -39.64 -5.60 -8.07
CA ASP A 18 -39.52 -5.85 -9.52
C ASP A 18 -40.19 -4.78 -10.38
N ASP A 19 -41.18 -4.08 -9.84
CA ASP A 19 -41.96 -3.02 -10.50
C ASP A 19 -41.35 -1.61 -10.35
N PHE A 20 -40.22 -1.47 -9.64
CA PHE A 20 -39.52 -0.20 -9.50
C PHE A 20 -38.98 0.30 -10.84
N ASP A 21 -39.18 1.58 -11.13
CA ASP A 21 -38.66 2.22 -12.34
C ASP A 21 -37.15 2.48 -12.22
N ARG A 22 -36.37 1.46 -12.59
CA ARG A 22 -34.90 1.51 -12.56
C ARG A 22 -34.36 2.60 -13.46
N GLU A 23 -34.97 2.80 -14.63
CA GLU A 23 -34.52 3.82 -15.60
C GLU A 23 -34.88 5.23 -15.14
N GLY A 24 -35.99 5.39 -14.41
CA GLY A 24 -36.46 6.66 -13.85
C GLY A 24 -35.60 7.19 -12.69
N LEU A 25 -34.83 6.34 -12.00
CA LEU A 25 -34.00 6.75 -10.87
C LEU A 25 -32.90 7.75 -11.24
N GLY A 26 -32.27 7.57 -12.41
CA GLY A 26 -31.23 8.48 -12.90
C GLY A 26 -31.75 9.91 -13.14
N PRO A 27 -32.82 10.07 -13.95
CA PRO A 27 -33.53 11.34 -14.14
C PRO A 27 -34.02 11.97 -12.83
N PHE A 28 -34.56 11.18 -11.89
CA PHE A 28 -34.99 11.66 -10.58
C PHE A 28 -33.83 12.29 -9.81
N LEU A 29 -32.68 11.61 -9.73
CA LEU A 29 -31.49 12.13 -9.04
C LEU A 29 -30.96 13.40 -9.71
N LYS A 30 -30.97 13.43 -11.05
CA LYS A 30 -30.60 14.61 -11.83
C LYS A 30 -31.47 15.81 -11.50
N GLU A 31 -32.79 15.65 -11.51
CA GLU A 31 -33.75 16.72 -11.22
C GLU A 31 -33.66 17.19 -9.76
N THR A 32 -33.53 16.25 -8.82
CA THR A 32 -33.42 16.52 -7.38
C THR A 32 -32.19 17.35 -7.05
N ILE A 33 -31.06 17.09 -7.71
CA ILE A 33 -29.77 17.72 -7.42
C ILE A 33 -29.60 19.02 -8.22
N GLY A 34 -30.10 19.04 -9.45
CA GLY A 34 -30.02 20.18 -10.38
C GLY A 34 -28.62 20.40 -10.95
N ASP A 35 -27.71 20.95 -10.12
CA ASP A 35 -26.32 21.22 -10.51
C ASP A 35 -25.43 20.02 -10.16
N PHE A 36 -24.94 19.32 -11.17
CA PHE A 36 -24.02 18.18 -11.00
C PHE A 36 -22.85 18.25 -12.00
N GLU A 37 -21.72 17.66 -11.61
CA GLU A 37 -20.60 17.41 -12.52
C GLU A 37 -20.71 16.02 -13.14
N TYR A 38 -21.17 15.03 -12.36
CA TYR A 38 -21.26 13.64 -12.80
C TYR A 38 -22.27 12.83 -11.98
N ILE A 39 -23.06 11.99 -12.64
CA ILE A 39 -23.96 11.02 -12.01
C ILE A 39 -23.81 9.69 -12.73
N SER A 40 -23.73 8.59 -11.98
CA SER A 40 -23.83 7.23 -12.53
C SER A 40 -24.65 6.34 -11.62
N CYS A 41 -25.51 5.50 -12.20
CA CYS A 41 -26.28 4.48 -11.50
C CYS A 41 -26.05 3.11 -12.15
N ALA A 42 -25.80 2.09 -11.36
CA ALA A 42 -25.68 0.71 -11.82
C ALA A 42 -26.45 -0.26 -10.93
N VAL A 43 -26.95 -1.33 -11.53
CA VAL A 43 -27.72 -2.38 -10.87
C VAL A 43 -26.77 -3.52 -10.48
N GLU A 44 -26.93 -4.02 -9.25
CA GLU A 44 -26.29 -5.23 -8.75
C GLU A 44 -27.39 -6.24 -8.38
N GLU A 45 -27.33 -7.44 -8.96
CA GLU A 45 -28.25 -8.54 -8.64
C GLU A 45 -27.71 -9.37 -7.48
N HIS A 46 -28.43 -9.42 -6.36
CA HIS A 46 -28.01 -10.22 -5.21
C HIS A 46 -28.65 -11.62 -5.24
N HIS A 47 -27.98 -12.54 -5.95
CA HIS A 47 -28.44 -13.92 -6.18
C HIS A 47 -28.76 -14.73 -4.91
N THR A 48 -28.21 -14.37 -3.75
CA THR A 48 -28.39 -15.11 -2.49
C THR A 48 -29.63 -14.71 -1.70
N THR A 49 -30.16 -13.51 -1.92
CA THR A 49 -31.31 -12.96 -1.18
C THR A 49 -32.48 -12.62 -2.11
N GLY A 50 -32.28 -12.71 -3.44
CA GLY A 50 -33.32 -12.55 -4.45
C GLY A 50 -33.77 -11.10 -4.67
N GLY A 51 -32.91 -10.12 -4.37
CA GLY A 51 -33.25 -8.69 -4.49
C GLY A 51 -32.25 -7.92 -5.35
N TYR A 52 -32.73 -6.84 -5.96
CA TYR A 52 -31.92 -5.89 -6.73
C TYR A 52 -31.40 -4.78 -5.83
N HIS A 53 -30.14 -4.43 -6.01
CA HIS A 53 -29.51 -3.27 -5.41
C HIS A 53 -29.15 -2.29 -6.51
N ILE A 54 -29.33 -0.99 -6.27
CA ILE A 54 -28.83 0.04 -7.18
C ILE A 54 -27.79 0.87 -6.45
N HIS A 55 -26.59 0.92 -7.04
CA HIS A 55 -25.51 1.77 -6.60
C HIS A 55 -25.48 3.04 -7.45
N SER A 56 -25.60 4.19 -6.82
CA SER A 56 -25.45 5.49 -7.46
C SER A 56 -24.23 6.23 -6.92
N TYR A 57 -23.50 6.87 -7.82
CA TYR A 57 -22.42 7.80 -7.50
C TYR A 57 -22.77 9.17 -8.06
N ILE A 58 -22.60 10.19 -7.24
CA ILE A 58 -22.97 11.57 -7.54
C ILE A 58 -21.78 12.47 -7.20
N ASP A 59 -21.37 13.28 -8.17
CA ASP A 59 -20.43 14.38 -8.02
C ASP A 59 -21.13 15.69 -8.36
N THR A 60 -21.14 16.62 -7.41
CA THR A 60 -21.74 17.95 -7.58
C THR A 60 -20.70 19.05 -7.76
N GLY A 61 -19.40 18.74 -7.65
CA GLY A 61 -18.30 19.71 -7.70
C GLY A 61 -18.21 20.66 -6.50
N ARG A 62 -19.33 20.94 -5.83
CA ARG A 62 -19.48 21.82 -4.66
C ARG A 62 -20.06 21.06 -3.49
N THR A 63 -19.78 21.49 -2.26
CA THR A 63 -20.33 20.81 -1.08
C THR A 63 -21.86 20.80 -1.13
N TYR A 64 -22.45 19.61 -1.21
CA TYR A 64 -23.90 19.42 -1.19
C TYR A 64 -24.39 19.24 0.25
N ILE A 65 -25.43 19.98 0.64
CA ILE A 65 -25.97 19.97 2.00
C ILE A 65 -27.48 19.89 1.90
N THR A 66 -28.06 18.86 2.51
CA THR A 66 -29.50 18.76 2.76
C THR A 66 -29.76 18.44 4.22
N ASN A 67 -30.85 19.00 4.75
CA ASN A 67 -31.36 18.68 6.09
C ASN A 67 -32.57 17.74 6.04
N ASP A 68 -33.10 17.49 4.83
CA ASP A 68 -34.22 16.58 4.64
C ASP A 68 -33.67 15.17 4.44
N ALA A 69 -34.07 14.26 5.33
CA ALA A 69 -33.68 12.86 5.25
C ALA A 69 -34.34 12.16 4.06
N ARG A 70 -35.51 12.62 3.60
CA ARG A 70 -36.27 12.00 2.50
C ARG A 70 -35.96 12.60 1.13
N HIS A 71 -35.00 13.51 1.08
CA HIS A 71 -34.68 14.24 -0.15
C HIS A 71 -34.29 13.33 -1.32
N PHE A 72 -33.77 12.15 -1.02
CA PHE A 72 -33.36 11.15 -2.01
C PHE A 72 -34.26 9.90 -2.00
N ASP A 73 -35.46 9.98 -1.39
CA ASP A 73 -36.40 8.87 -1.41
C ASP A 73 -37.03 8.77 -2.81
N CYS A 74 -36.93 7.61 -3.43
CA CYS A 74 -37.51 7.31 -4.74
C CYS A 74 -38.48 6.14 -4.58
N ASP A 75 -39.75 6.32 -4.97
CA ASP A 75 -40.84 5.34 -4.80
C ASP A 75 -40.89 4.70 -3.40
N ASP A 76 -40.82 5.52 -2.35
CA ASP A 76 -40.80 5.10 -0.93
C ASP A 76 -39.58 4.27 -0.50
N ILE A 77 -38.54 4.17 -1.34
CA ILE A 77 -37.27 3.51 -1.01
C ILE A 77 -36.25 4.55 -0.52
N HIS A 78 -35.79 4.37 0.72
CA HIS A 78 -34.80 5.23 1.34
C HIS A 78 -33.37 4.73 1.10
N PRO A 79 -32.49 5.51 0.43
CA PRO A 79 -31.13 5.08 0.15
C PRO A 79 -30.19 5.21 1.33
N ASN A 80 -29.15 4.36 1.36
CA ASN A 80 -28.01 4.55 2.24
C ASN A 80 -26.99 5.53 1.63
N ILE A 81 -27.03 6.78 2.07
CA ILE A 81 -26.16 7.85 1.56
C ILE A 81 -24.84 7.91 2.34
N LYS A 82 -23.70 7.91 1.64
CA LYS A 82 -22.36 8.04 2.22
C LYS A 82 -21.56 9.15 1.51
N PRO A 83 -20.92 10.07 2.24
CA PRO A 83 -20.07 11.09 1.63
C PRO A 83 -18.76 10.46 1.14
N VAL A 84 -18.33 10.82 -0.07
CA VAL A 84 -17.04 10.40 -0.66
C VAL A 84 -16.07 11.57 -0.57
N ARG A 85 -14.91 11.36 0.08
CA ARG A 85 -13.94 12.45 0.33
C ARG A 85 -12.65 12.32 -0.49
N ASN A 86 -11.95 11.20 -0.33
CA ASN A 86 -10.54 11.10 -0.76
C ASN A 86 -10.31 10.35 -2.07
N THR A 87 -11.24 9.50 -2.49
CA THR A 87 -11.05 8.59 -3.64
C THR A 87 -12.31 8.52 -4.51
N PRO A 88 -12.66 9.61 -5.22
CA PRO A 88 -13.83 9.66 -6.08
C PRO A 88 -13.81 8.62 -7.20
N TRP A 89 -12.65 8.43 -7.85
CA TRP A 89 -12.47 7.43 -8.91
C TRP A 89 -12.77 6.01 -8.42
N LYS A 90 -12.29 5.63 -7.22
CA LYS A 90 -12.59 4.32 -6.63
C LYS A 90 -14.07 4.14 -6.30
N ALA A 91 -14.75 5.20 -5.87
CA ALA A 91 -16.18 5.14 -5.56
C ALA A 91 -17.03 4.99 -6.84
N LYS A 92 -16.61 5.66 -7.92
CA LYS A 92 -17.17 5.49 -9.27
C LYS A 92 -16.97 4.06 -9.78
N GLU A 93 -15.72 3.57 -9.76
CA GLU A 93 -15.39 2.17 -10.14
C GLU A 93 -16.16 1.15 -9.30
N TYR A 94 -16.29 1.38 -7.99
CA TYR A 94 -17.05 0.50 -7.10
C TYR A 94 -18.54 0.48 -7.46
N SER A 95 -19.11 1.63 -7.81
CA SER A 95 -20.52 1.71 -8.19
C SER A 95 -20.80 1.09 -9.56
N GLN A 96 -19.79 0.97 -10.43
CA GLN A 96 -19.90 0.40 -11.78
C GLN A 96 -19.40 -1.05 -11.88
N LYS A 97 -19.07 -1.68 -10.74
CA LYS A 97 -18.34 -2.95 -10.71
C LYS A 97 -19.05 -4.07 -11.48
N ASP A 98 -20.38 -4.08 -11.48
CA ASP A 98 -21.20 -5.14 -12.09
C ASP A 98 -21.62 -4.82 -13.54
N ASN A 99 -21.14 -3.71 -14.11
CA ASN A 99 -21.31 -3.29 -15.52
C ASN A 99 -22.74 -3.15 -16.06
N ASP A 100 -23.78 -3.28 -15.24
CA ASP A 100 -25.16 -2.96 -15.65
C ASP A 100 -25.50 -1.49 -15.33
N ILE A 101 -24.96 -0.60 -16.16
CA ILE A 101 -25.14 0.86 -16.00
C ILE A 101 -26.47 1.27 -16.63
N ILE A 102 -27.40 1.70 -15.77
CA ILE A 102 -28.73 2.18 -16.17
C ILE A 102 -28.74 3.68 -16.50
N PHE A 103 -27.82 4.44 -15.94
CA PHE A 103 -27.73 5.88 -16.15
C PHE A 103 -26.30 6.38 -15.95
N GLU A 104 -25.80 7.19 -16.87
CA GLU A 104 -24.51 7.86 -16.76
C GLU A 104 -24.59 9.22 -17.46
N GLU A 105 -24.27 10.31 -16.76
CA GLU A 105 -24.27 11.66 -17.33
C GLU A 105 -23.20 12.54 -16.65
N GLY A 106 -22.52 13.37 -17.44
CA GLY A 106 -21.56 14.37 -16.96
C GLY A 106 -20.08 14.01 -17.23
N THR A 107 -19.17 14.71 -16.56
CA THR A 107 -17.72 14.52 -16.69
C THR A 107 -17.19 13.70 -15.52
N ALA A 108 -16.81 12.45 -15.78
CA ALA A 108 -16.32 11.55 -14.75
C ALA A 108 -15.12 12.16 -14.00
N PRO A 109 -15.00 11.95 -12.68
CA PRO A 109 -13.85 12.42 -11.92
C PRO A 109 -12.60 11.76 -12.47
N GLU A 110 -11.63 12.57 -12.90
CA GLU A 110 -10.34 12.06 -13.36
C GLU A 110 -9.71 11.21 -12.25
N ASN A 111 -9.29 10.01 -12.60
CA ASN A 111 -8.30 9.31 -11.81
C ASN A 111 -7.01 10.11 -12.00
N PRO A 112 -6.51 10.86 -11.01
CA PRO A 112 -5.19 11.45 -11.16
C PRO A 112 -4.29 10.25 -11.40
N GLU A 113 -3.65 10.17 -12.57
CA GLU A 113 -2.66 9.16 -12.88
C GLU A 113 -1.56 9.26 -11.81
N LYS A 114 -1.79 8.60 -10.68
CA LYS A 114 -0.75 8.18 -9.79
C LYS A 114 -0.05 7.16 -10.65
N SER A 115 1.06 7.57 -11.26
CA SER A 115 2.23 6.69 -11.27
C SER A 115 2.22 6.06 -9.90
N SER A 116 1.84 4.78 -9.86
CA SER A 116 1.49 4.14 -8.60
C SER A 116 2.73 4.32 -7.70
N GLY A 117 2.54 4.53 -6.40
CA GLY A 117 3.71 4.67 -5.51
C GLY A 117 4.72 3.55 -5.78
N ASP A 118 4.19 2.39 -6.14
CA ASP A 118 4.89 1.21 -6.60
C ASP A 118 5.67 1.42 -7.90
N ASP A 119 5.10 2.00 -8.96
CA ASP A 119 5.85 2.31 -10.21
C ASP A 119 7.05 3.23 -9.95
N ILE A 120 6.86 4.22 -9.08
CA ILE A 120 7.93 5.15 -8.70
C ILE A 120 9.04 4.42 -7.95
N TRP A 121 8.68 3.57 -6.98
CA TRP A 121 9.66 2.77 -6.25
C TRP A 121 10.31 1.71 -7.13
N HIS A 122 9.59 1.08 -8.05
CA HIS A 122 10.17 0.19 -9.05
C HIS A 122 11.25 0.89 -9.85
N LYS A 123 11.00 2.12 -10.33
CA LYS A 123 11.99 2.93 -11.03
C LYS A 123 13.22 3.23 -10.17
N ILE A 124 13.03 3.60 -8.89
CA ILE A 124 14.14 3.82 -7.95
C ILE A 124 14.94 2.53 -7.74
N MET A 125 14.26 1.39 -7.60
CA MET A 125 14.87 0.08 -7.37
C MET A 125 15.57 -0.50 -8.60
N SER A 126 15.23 -0.05 -9.80
CA SER A 126 15.92 -0.43 -11.04
C SER A 126 17.30 0.23 -11.22
N ALA A 127 17.73 1.12 -10.32
CA ALA A 127 19.05 1.73 -10.38
C ALA A 127 20.18 0.68 -10.32
N GLY A 128 21.23 0.88 -11.13
CA GLY A 128 22.32 -0.07 -11.26
C GLY A 128 23.36 0.03 -10.13
N ASN A 129 23.45 1.20 -9.50
CA ASN A 129 24.42 1.47 -8.44
C ASN A 129 23.79 2.28 -7.29
N LYS A 130 24.53 2.35 -6.17
CA LYS A 130 24.10 3.04 -4.94
C LYS A 130 23.87 4.55 -5.15
N GLU A 131 24.71 5.22 -5.92
CA GLU A 131 24.61 6.67 -6.13
C GLU A 131 23.39 7.03 -6.98
N GLU A 132 23.14 6.28 -8.05
CA GLU A 132 21.93 6.37 -8.87
C GLU A 132 20.68 6.12 -8.06
N PHE A 133 20.67 5.09 -7.20
CA PHE A 133 19.55 4.80 -6.32
C PHE A 133 19.19 6.00 -5.43
N LEU A 134 20.19 6.59 -4.76
CA LEU A 134 19.96 7.73 -3.86
C LEU A 134 19.57 8.99 -4.64
N LYS A 135 20.12 9.19 -5.84
CA LYS A 135 19.77 10.31 -6.72
C LYS A 135 18.34 10.22 -7.24
N GLU A 136 17.91 9.03 -7.69
CA GLU A 136 16.53 8.81 -8.14
C GLU A 136 15.53 8.90 -6.99
N ALA A 137 15.88 8.40 -5.79
CA ALA A 137 15.07 8.59 -4.59
C ALA A 137 14.88 10.08 -4.27
N ALA A 138 15.95 10.87 -4.29
CA ALA A 138 15.88 12.32 -4.05
C ALA A 138 15.05 13.06 -5.12
N ARG A 139 15.13 12.63 -6.38
CA ARG A 139 14.42 13.22 -7.52
C ARG A 139 12.91 12.91 -7.50
N LEU A 140 12.55 11.66 -7.24
CA LEU A 140 11.18 11.17 -7.34
C LEU A 140 10.40 11.28 -6.03
N LYS A 141 11.09 11.14 -4.88
CA LYS A 141 10.50 11.18 -3.53
C LYS A 141 11.39 11.97 -2.56
N PRO A 142 11.48 13.30 -2.72
CA PRO A 142 12.34 14.15 -1.89
C PRO A 142 11.95 14.11 -0.41
N ARG A 143 10.65 14.12 -0.09
CA ARG A 143 10.15 14.05 1.29
C ARG A 143 10.60 12.76 1.99
N ASP A 144 10.39 11.62 1.35
CA ASP A 144 10.72 10.32 1.94
C ASP A 144 12.24 10.16 2.06
N THR A 145 13.00 10.73 1.13
CA THR A 145 14.47 10.79 1.20
C THR A 145 14.94 11.53 2.44
N VAL A 146 14.32 12.67 2.79
CA VAL A 146 14.68 13.45 3.98
C VAL A 146 14.24 12.72 5.26
N LEU A 147 13.03 12.17 5.30
CA LEU A 147 12.49 11.50 6.49
C LEU A 147 13.17 10.15 6.79
N HIS A 148 13.62 9.45 5.75
CA HIS A 148 14.11 8.07 5.84
C HIS A 148 15.52 7.88 5.27
N PHE A 149 16.36 8.93 5.30
CA PHE A 149 17.69 8.93 4.70
C PHE A 149 18.58 7.77 5.20
N SER A 150 18.63 7.53 6.51
CA SER A 150 19.47 6.49 7.11
C SER A 150 19.04 5.07 6.73
N SER A 151 17.73 4.85 6.65
CA SER A 151 17.14 3.58 6.20
C SER A 151 17.43 3.34 4.72
N LEU A 152 17.25 4.35 3.88
CA LEU A 152 17.56 4.28 2.44
C LEU A 152 19.04 4.00 2.19
N GLN A 153 19.93 4.66 2.96
CA GLN A 153 21.37 4.44 2.84
C GLN A 153 21.78 3.03 3.29
N SER A 154 21.21 2.54 4.39
CA SER A 154 21.44 1.16 4.86
C SER A 154 20.97 0.12 3.84
N TYR A 155 19.80 0.32 3.26
CA TYR A 155 19.28 -0.55 2.20
C TYR A 155 20.18 -0.54 0.96
N ALA A 156 20.60 0.65 0.51
CA ALA A 156 21.48 0.78 -0.64
C ALA A 156 22.85 0.12 -0.39
N ASN A 157 23.41 0.28 0.81
CA ASN A 157 24.65 -0.38 1.20
C ASN A 157 24.52 -1.91 1.16
N TRP A 158 23.40 -2.47 1.62
CA TRP A 158 23.17 -3.91 1.59
C TRP A 158 22.96 -4.44 0.17
N LYS A 159 22.15 -3.75 -0.64
CA LYS A 159 21.81 -4.18 -2.00
C LYS A 159 22.99 -4.11 -2.97
N TYR A 160 23.78 -3.04 -2.87
CA TYR A 160 24.93 -2.79 -3.75
C TYR A 160 26.26 -3.09 -3.06
N ARG A 161 26.27 -3.95 -2.03
CA ARG A 161 27.52 -4.38 -1.41
C ARG A 161 28.35 -5.18 -2.43
N ASP A 162 29.63 -4.87 -2.52
CA ASP A 162 30.56 -5.77 -3.17
C ASP A 162 30.59 -7.07 -2.37
N ASN A 163 30.47 -8.22 -3.06
CA ASN A 163 30.59 -9.51 -2.38
C ASN A 163 32.02 -9.59 -1.81
N PRO A 164 32.21 -9.71 -0.49
CA PRO A 164 33.55 -9.88 0.04
C PRO A 164 34.13 -11.16 -0.57
N MET A 165 35.41 -11.09 -0.97
CA MET A 165 36.16 -12.29 -1.37
C MET A 165 35.98 -13.37 -0.30
N ASP A 166 35.92 -14.63 -0.74
CA ASP A 166 35.84 -15.76 0.17
C ASP A 166 36.95 -15.65 1.22
N TYR A 167 36.58 -15.88 2.48
CA TYR A 167 37.53 -15.79 3.58
C TYR A 167 38.57 -16.92 3.44
N GLU A 168 39.79 -16.55 3.07
CA GLU A 168 40.95 -17.44 3.16
C GLU A 168 41.51 -17.36 4.59
N GLY A 169 41.31 -18.43 5.35
CA GLY A 169 41.91 -18.57 6.67
C GLY A 169 43.44 -18.69 6.57
N PRO A 170 44.19 -18.17 7.56
CA PRO A 170 45.65 -18.37 7.59
C PRO A 170 45.97 -19.87 7.61
N SER A 171 47.07 -20.28 6.97
CA SER A 171 47.56 -21.64 7.08
C SER A 171 47.96 -21.91 8.54
N ILE A 172 47.17 -22.74 9.22
CA ILE A 172 47.46 -23.12 10.61
C ILE A 172 48.53 -24.22 10.57
N GLN A 173 49.75 -23.88 10.97
CA GLN A 173 50.78 -24.87 11.30
C GLN A 173 50.69 -25.15 12.80
N CYS A 174 50.28 -26.37 13.17
CA CYS A 174 50.26 -26.82 14.55
C CYS A 174 51.60 -27.47 14.90
N HIS A 175 52.38 -26.85 15.79
CA HIS A 175 53.56 -27.47 16.38
C HIS A 175 53.15 -28.31 17.59
N CYS A 176 52.70 -29.54 17.34
CA CYS A 176 52.33 -30.49 18.40
C CYS A 176 53.54 -31.03 19.17
N GLU A 177 54.76 -30.80 18.66
CA GLU A 177 56.02 -31.25 19.25
C GLU A 177 56.36 -30.53 20.58
N ASP A 178 55.89 -29.27 20.73
CA ASP A 178 56.15 -28.46 21.93
C ASP A 178 55.25 -28.82 23.13
N TYR A 179 54.24 -29.66 22.93
CA TYR A 179 53.26 -30.02 23.96
C TYR A 179 53.06 -31.54 24.07
N PRO A 180 54.05 -32.27 24.64
CA PRO A 180 54.07 -33.74 24.66
C PRO A 180 52.94 -34.37 25.49
N HIS A 181 52.27 -33.61 26.36
CA HIS A 181 51.12 -34.08 27.14
C HIS A 181 49.82 -34.21 26.33
N PHE A 182 49.76 -33.65 25.11
CA PHE A 182 48.64 -33.87 24.18
C PHE A 182 48.88 -35.05 23.22
N ALA A 183 50.09 -35.62 23.18
CA ALA A 183 50.42 -36.75 22.31
C ALA A 183 49.87 -38.10 22.81
N ALA A 184 49.40 -38.17 24.05
CA ALA A 184 48.91 -39.38 24.71
C ALA A 184 47.39 -39.32 24.95
N GLY A 185 46.63 -39.14 23.87
CA GLY A 185 45.20 -39.38 23.87
C GLY A 185 44.87 -40.29 22.70
N GLU A 186 44.56 -41.56 22.98
CA GLU A 186 43.96 -42.46 22.00
C GLU A 186 42.81 -41.75 21.31
N ALA A 187 42.73 -41.90 19.98
CA ALA A 187 41.64 -41.43 19.15
C ALA A 187 40.35 -42.17 19.51
N ASN A 188 39.79 -41.90 20.69
CA ASN A 188 38.47 -42.37 21.07
C ASN A 188 37.45 -41.39 20.49
N GLU A 189 36.54 -41.94 19.69
CA GLU A 189 35.40 -41.26 19.08
C GLU A 189 34.78 -40.24 20.02
N VAL A 190 34.86 -38.97 19.64
CA VAL A 190 34.14 -37.90 20.34
C VAL A 190 32.73 -37.85 19.76
N PRO A 191 31.67 -38.21 20.50
CA PRO A 191 30.32 -38.03 20.00
C PRO A 191 30.04 -36.53 19.92
N ASN A 192 29.60 -36.08 18.75
CA ASN A 192 29.19 -34.71 18.41
C ASN A 192 28.53 -33.94 19.57
N ARG A 193 29.33 -33.26 20.39
CA ARG A 193 28.87 -32.17 21.25
C ARG A 193 29.80 -31.00 21.06
N CYS A 194 29.35 -30.13 20.16
CA CYS A 194 29.91 -28.83 19.85
C CYS A 194 30.07 -28.00 21.14
N TRP A 195 31.28 -27.95 21.69
CA TRP A 195 31.65 -26.92 22.65
C TRP A 195 32.30 -25.77 21.88
N ARG A 196 31.53 -24.71 21.69
CA ARG A 196 31.99 -23.39 21.24
C ARG A 196 32.98 -22.85 22.28
N ILE A 197 34.27 -22.86 21.97
CA ILE A 197 35.26 -22.05 22.69
C ILE A 197 35.28 -20.68 22.02
N GLN A 198 34.65 -19.68 22.64
CA GLN A 198 34.87 -18.28 22.28
C GLN A 198 36.25 -17.86 22.80
N VAL A 199 37.24 -17.78 21.93
CA VAL A 199 38.49 -17.06 22.22
C VAL A 199 38.24 -15.59 21.92
N SER A 200 38.07 -14.79 22.96
CA SER A 200 38.00 -13.33 22.86
C SER A 200 39.44 -12.79 22.85
N LEU A 201 39.95 -12.46 21.66
CA LEU A 201 41.27 -11.85 21.48
C LEU A 201 41.10 -10.32 21.44
N TYR A 202 41.23 -9.67 22.60
CA TYR A 202 41.45 -8.21 22.66
C TYR A 202 42.94 -7.94 22.81
N ARG A 203 43.61 -7.73 21.67
CA ARG A 203 44.99 -7.26 21.59
C ARG A 203 44.98 -5.73 21.64
N ARG A 204 45.29 -5.13 22.79
CA ARG A 204 45.59 -3.69 22.88
C ARG A 204 47.10 -3.50 22.75
N VAL A 205 47.54 -2.79 21.70
CA VAL A 205 48.94 -2.47 21.45
C VAL A 205 49.14 -0.96 21.50
N ARG A 206 50.24 -0.58 22.19
CA ARG A 206 50.99 0.69 22.24
C ARG A 206 50.46 1.81 23.14
N GLY A 207 51.33 2.52 23.88
CA GLY A 207 52.80 2.49 23.84
C GLY A 207 53.47 3.16 25.03
N ASP A 208 54.70 2.70 25.27
CA ASP A 208 55.74 3.42 26.00
C ASP A 208 56.20 4.63 25.17
N GLU A 209 56.29 5.79 25.82
CA GLU A 209 57.31 6.79 25.53
C GLU A 209 57.95 7.16 26.87
N GLY A 210 59.27 7.00 26.95
CA GLY A 210 60.05 7.20 28.17
C GLY A 210 60.83 8.51 28.20
N SER A 211 61.63 8.58 29.27
CA SER A 211 62.59 9.62 29.69
C SER A 211 62.02 10.73 30.55
#